data_AF-A0A8J8NRP7-F1
#
_entry.id   AF-A0A8J8NRP7-F1
#
_cell.length_a   1.000
_cell.length_b   1.000
_cell.length_c   1.000
_cell.angle_alpha   90.00
_cell.angle_beta   90.00
_cell.angle_gamma   90.00
#
_symmetry.space_group_name_H-M   'P 1'
#
loop_
_entity.id
_entity.type
_entity.pdbx_description
1 polymer ?
#
loop_
_entity_poly.entity_id
_entity_poly.type
_entity_poly.pdbx_seq_one_letter_code
_entity_poly.pdbx_strand_id
1 'polypeptide(L)'
;MAIFLIVSATFGSGFYQIGSHFRTNLVFSSLTLIFNATATYISCRYYSQLLKAARLGSIQEIVYYYGGGREGIICVSFLMMLVFATNTTFVIDFLNRQIEIMCYFVFAPNDPPTQNLIKTVTLFSCGVLLYPFCLIKNFHKIKLLGFGLFILEQLILIYMLFACWYGGELIIDKQFENPFIWDANAPWLNMVPFSRIFSLQGFFMIIYGYLEERSKINEGTGVTKGQRAARVYGWSTIIIMVNAFMYGICDSIELYLDRKMKYIWDLIFVGAGFFMILIQIPFKFYMTKEFLFVLYDELKNKGLSSKIEDLREYSTCEGQQMHYSKLQVKKLRDDLYQIVRMPFLKFTKREYITLTSCTYVATVGLMIIVNGILPIGEDEVKLTRWHWEVLTLTCAMIEPIITFVIPGYYYYKMSKKEDLNNPIARFGALAFAFLGVLISVFYTGTSLFRMTNMDIWIFIN
;
A
#
# COMPACT_ATOMS: atom_id res chain seq x y z
N MET A 1 0.58 -14.14 -12.33
CA MET A 1 1.18 -12.80 -12.52
C MET A 1 0.49 -11.72 -11.71
N ALA A 2 -0.80 -11.42 -11.94
CA ALA A 2 -1.50 -10.38 -11.14
C ALA A 2 -1.51 -10.68 -9.64
N ILE A 3 -1.79 -11.94 -9.25
CA ILE A 3 -1.71 -12.37 -7.84
C ILE A 3 -0.32 -12.09 -7.26
N PHE A 4 0.76 -12.49 -7.95
CA PHE A 4 2.14 -12.24 -7.50
C PHE A 4 2.43 -10.75 -7.29
N LEU A 5 2.01 -9.90 -8.24
CA LEU A 5 2.20 -8.45 -8.12
C LEU A 5 1.44 -7.85 -6.94
N ILE A 6 0.20 -8.31 -6.69
CA ILE A 6 -0.60 -7.86 -5.55
C ILE A 6 0.07 -8.29 -4.23
N VAL A 7 0.52 -9.54 -4.16
CA VAL A 7 1.15 -10.09 -2.96
C VAL A 7 2.44 -9.32 -2.65
N SER A 8 3.35 -9.17 -3.61
CA SER A 8 4.65 -8.50 -3.39
C SER A 8 4.60 -6.99 -3.22
N ALA A 9 3.51 -6.37 -3.67
CA ALA A 9 3.23 -4.98 -3.39
C ALA A 9 2.88 -4.72 -1.92
N THR A 10 2.24 -5.73 -1.32
CA THR A 10 1.63 -5.64 0.01
C THR A 10 2.57 -6.17 1.09
N PHE A 11 3.31 -7.21 0.75
CA PHE A 11 4.46 -7.65 1.53
C PHE A 11 5.52 -6.55 1.58
N GLY A 12 6.06 -6.29 2.77
CA GLY A 12 6.94 -5.15 3.01
C GLY A 12 6.80 -4.58 4.41
N SER A 13 7.02 -3.27 4.57
CA SER A 13 7.04 -2.55 5.87
C SER A 13 5.88 -2.87 6.84
N GLY A 14 4.67 -3.18 6.33
CA GLY A 14 3.54 -3.61 7.17
C GLY A 14 3.76 -4.97 7.83
N PHE A 15 4.40 -5.93 7.16
CA PHE A 15 4.65 -7.28 7.68
C PHE A 15 5.70 -7.32 8.79
N TYR A 16 6.75 -6.50 8.68
CA TYR A 16 7.78 -6.37 9.70
C TYR A 16 7.25 -5.82 11.03
N GLN A 17 6.14 -5.08 10.99
CA GLN A 17 5.48 -4.57 12.20
C GLN A 17 4.56 -5.62 12.84
N ILE A 18 3.94 -6.48 12.01
CA ILE A 18 3.04 -7.54 12.48
C ILE A 18 3.73 -8.49 13.46
N GLY A 19 5.00 -8.83 13.24
CA GLY A 19 5.77 -9.72 14.12
C GLY A 19 5.80 -9.26 15.58
N SER A 20 6.11 -7.98 15.81
CA SER A 20 6.09 -7.37 17.15
C SER A 20 4.72 -7.41 17.82
N HIS A 21 3.63 -7.38 17.04
CA HIS A 21 2.26 -7.43 17.57
C HIS A 21 1.86 -8.85 17.96
N PHE A 22 2.27 -9.86 17.17
CA PHE A 22 2.02 -11.27 17.49
C PHE A 22 2.71 -11.70 18.80
N ARG A 23 3.90 -11.15 19.11
CA ARG A 23 4.59 -11.35 20.40
C ARG A 23 3.78 -10.86 21.60
N THR A 24 3.06 -9.74 21.44
CA THR A 24 2.28 -9.12 22.52
C THR A 24 0.93 -9.81 22.76
N ASN A 25 0.19 -10.13 21.70
CA ASN A 25 -1.10 -10.82 21.83
C ASN A 25 -1.47 -11.57 20.55
N LEU A 26 -1.26 -12.88 20.55
CA LEU A 26 -1.50 -13.75 19.40
C LEU A 26 -2.98 -13.74 18.97
N VAL A 27 -3.91 -13.86 19.92
CA VAL A 27 -5.36 -13.97 19.63
C VAL A 27 -5.87 -12.67 19.01
N PHE A 28 -5.57 -11.54 19.63
CA PHE A 28 -6.01 -10.23 19.15
C PHE A 28 -5.40 -9.88 17.80
N SER A 29 -4.10 -10.16 17.60
CA SER A 29 -3.42 -9.95 16.33
C SER A 29 -4.02 -10.81 15.21
N SER A 30 -4.36 -12.08 15.52
CA SER A 30 -5.01 -12.99 14.58
C SER A 30 -6.41 -12.51 14.20
N LEU A 31 -7.22 -12.08 15.17
CA LEU A 31 -8.56 -11.52 14.92
C LEU A 31 -8.50 -10.24 14.09
N THR A 32 -7.55 -9.35 14.39
CA THR A 32 -7.34 -8.11 13.63
C THR A 32 -6.92 -8.41 12.20
N LEU A 33 -6.04 -9.40 11.99
CA LEU A 33 -5.63 -9.84 10.66
C LEU A 33 -6.81 -10.42 9.87
N ILE A 34 -7.64 -11.26 10.48
CA ILE A 34 -8.85 -11.84 9.85
C ILE A 34 -9.86 -10.75 9.49
N PHE A 35 -10.10 -9.80 10.41
CA PHE A 35 -10.98 -8.67 10.17
C PHE A 35 -10.48 -7.84 8.98
N ASN A 36 -9.19 -7.53 8.95
CA ASN A 36 -8.60 -6.75 7.87
C ASN A 36 -8.62 -7.49 6.52
N ALA A 37 -8.32 -8.79 6.51
CA ALA A 37 -8.42 -9.61 5.31
C ALA A 37 -9.87 -9.62 4.77
N THR A 38 -10.85 -9.78 5.65
CA THR A 38 -12.27 -9.84 5.29
C THR A 38 -12.77 -8.49 4.77
N ALA A 39 -12.45 -7.39 5.46
CA ALA A 39 -12.79 -6.04 5.03
C ALA A 39 -12.16 -5.72 3.66
N THR A 40 -10.89 -6.07 3.45
CA THR A 40 -10.22 -5.90 2.17
C THR A 40 -10.95 -6.67 1.07
N TYR A 41 -11.28 -7.93 1.31
CA TYR A 41 -11.98 -8.77 0.35
C TYR A 41 -13.34 -8.19 -0.05
N ILE A 42 -14.15 -7.75 0.94
CA ILE A 42 -15.45 -7.12 0.71
C ILE A 42 -15.29 -5.87 -0.15
N SER A 43 -14.35 -5.00 0.21
CA SER A 43 -14.12 -3.79 -0.56
C SER A 43 -13.65 -4.07 -1.98
N CYS A 44 -12.75 -5.04 -2.19
CA CYS A 44 -12.29 -5.41 -3.52
C CYS A 44 -13.43 -5.97 -4.36
N ARG A 45 -14.35 -6.69 -3.74
CA ARG A 45 -15.58 -7.16 -4.39
C ARG A 45 -16.47 -5.99 -4.82
N TYR A 46 -16.68 -5.00 -3.96
CA TYR A 46 -17.42 -3.78 -4.32
C TYR A 46 -16.75 -3.04 -5.48
N TYR A 47 -15.44 -2.83 -5.44
CA TYR A 47 -14.70 -2.24 -6.56
C TYR A 47 -14.83 -3.03 -7.85
N SER A 48 -14.67 -4.36 -7.79
CA SER A 48 -14.84 -5.24 -8.95
C SER A 48 -16.21 -5.06 -9.60
N GLN A 49 -17.26 -4.98 -8.79
CA GLN A 49 -18.61 -4.81 -9.27
C GLN A 49 -18.86 -3.41 -9.83
N LEU A 50 -18.31 -2.37 -9.20
CA LEU A 50 -18.32 -0.99 -9.69
C LEU A 50 -17.65 -0.85 -11.06
N LEU A 51 -16.45 -1.41 -11.21
CA LEU A 51 -15.68 -1.42 -12.46
C LEU A 51 -16.46 -2.16 -13.56
N LYS A 52 -17.11 -3.28 -13.21
CA LYS A 52 -17.91 -4.08 -14.13
C LYS A 52 -19.16 -3.36 -14.61
N ALA A 53 -19.88 -2.69 -13.72
CA ALA A 53 -21.12 -1.97 -14.04
C ALA A 53 -20.83 -0.74 -14.90
N ALA A 54 -19.86 0.08 -14.50
CA ALA A 54 -19.51 1.29 -15.23
C ALA A 54 -18.76 1.00 -16.54
N ARG A 55 -18.17 -0.21 -16.66
CA ARG A 55 -17.17 -0.55 -17.70
C ARG A 55 -16.05 0.49 -17.72
N LEU A 56 -15.63 0.90 -16.52
CA LEU A 56 -14.57 1.88 -16.31
C LEU A 56 -13.31 1.19 -15.73
N GLY A 57 -12.14 1.80 -15.92
CA GLY A 57 -10.84 1.17 -15.64
C GLY A 57 -10.18 1.58 -14.32
N SER A 58 -10.66 2.63 -13.68
CA SER A 58 -10.07 3.22 -12.47
C SER A 58 -11.14 3.76 -11.53
N ILE A 59 -10.77 3.92 -10.26
CA ILE A 59 -11.66 4.46 -9.24
C ILE A 59 -12.00 5.93 -9.47
N GLN A 60 -11.07 6.70 -10.03
CA GLN A 60 -11.30 8.10 -10.35
C GLN A 60 -12.45 8.23 -11.36
N GLU A 61 -12.50 7.34 -12.34
CA GLU A 61 -13.58 7.28 -13.32
C GLU A 61 -14.90 6.84 -12.68
N ILE A 62 -14.88 5.84 -11.80
CA ILE A 62 -16.06 5.40 -11.03
C ILE A 62 -16.63 6.57 -10.21
N VAL A 63 -15.75 7.25 -9.47
CA VAL A 63 -16.08 8.38 -8.62
C VAL A 63 -16.72 9.49 -9.44
N TYR A 64 -16.13 9.83 -10.59
CA TYR A 64 -16.69 10.80 -11.51
C TYR A 64 -18.08 10.37 -12.00
N TYR A 65 -18.20 9.14 -12.51
CA TYR A 65 -19.42 8.62 -13.17
C TYR A 65 -20.63 8.47 -12.22
N TYR A 66 -20.37 8.15 -10.95
CA TYR A 66 -21.40 8.05 -9.91
C TYR A 66 -21.52 9.33 -9.07
N GLY A 67 -21.16 10.49 -9.64
CA GLY A 67 -21.57 11.80 -9.15
C GLY A 67 -20.61 12.47 -8.16
N GLY A 68 -19.33 12.12 -8.19
CA GLY A 68 -18.27 12.91 -7.55
C GLY A 68 -17.71 14.02 -8.46
N GLY A 69 -17.97 13.95 -9.77
CA GLY A 69 -17.44 14.92 -10.74
C GLY A 69 -15.91 15.04 -10.70
N ARG A 70 -15.40 16.18 -11.21
CA ARG A 70 -13.96 16.49 -11.23
C ARG A 70 -13.35 16.54 -9.83
N GLU A 71 -14.08 17.09 -8.87
CA GLU A 71 -13.62 17.19 -7.47
C GLU A 71 -13.37 15.80 -6.86
N GLY A 72 -14.20 14.81 -7.20
CA GLY A 72 -14.00 13.44 -6.79
C GLY A 72 -12.72 12.81 -7.37
N ILE A 73 -12.40 13.08 -8.64
CA ILE A 73 -11.14 12.63 -9.26
C ILE A 73 -9.93 13.20 -8.50
N ILE A 74 -9.98 14.51 -8.23
CA ILE A 74 -8.92 15.24 -7.51
C ILE A 74 -8.75 14.66 -6.10
N CYS A 75 -9.85 14.55 -5.35
CA CYS A 75 -9.86 14.04 -3.98
C CYS A 75 -9.29 12.62 -3.90
N VAL A 76 -9.79 11.68 -4.71
CA VAL A 76 -9.32 10.30 -4.68
C VAL A 76 -7.87 10.19 -5.13
N SER A 77 -7.46 10.92 -6.17
CA SER A 77 -6.06 10.91 -6.62
C SER A 77 -5.12 11.47 -5.54
N PHE A 78 -5.53 12.52 -4.83
CA PHE A 78 -4.79 13.09 -3.72
C PHE A 78 -4.66 12.12 -2.53
N LEU A 79 -5.76 11.50 -2.11
CA LEU A 79 -5.75 10.51 -1.01
C LEU A 79 -4.88 9.29 -1.36
N MET A 80 -5.02 8.76 -2.58
CA MET A 80 -4.20 7.63 -3.05
C MET A 80 -2.71 8.01 -3.14
N MET A 81 -2.39 9.21 -3.64
CA MET A 81 -1.03 9.73 -3.66
C MET A 81 -0.45 9.80 -2.25
N LEU A 82 -1.19 10.34 -1.28
CA LEU A 82 -0.73 10.44 0.11
C LEU A 82 -0.46 9.07 0.72
N VAL A 83 -1.36 8.09 0.55
CA VAL A 83 -1.12 6.72 1.08
C VAL A 83 0.13 6.08 0.49
N PHE A 84 0.38 6.25 -0.81
CA PHE A 84 1.58 5.67 -1.41
C PHE A 84 2.85 6.44 -1.07
N ALA A 85 2.76 7.76 -0.89
CA ALA A 85 3.86 8.59 -0.40
C ALA A 85 4.26 8.20 1.03
N THR A 86 3.31 8.11 1.96
CA THR A 86 3.57 7.68 3.34
C THR A 86 4.12 6.26 3.39
N ASN A 87 3.56 5.33 2.61
CA ASN A 87 4.08 3.97 2.51
C ASN A 87 5.49 3.88 1.94
N THR A 88 5.86 4.75 0.99
CA THR A 88 7.24 4.85 0.48
C THR A 88 8.17 5.34 1.58
N THR A 89 7.75 6.36 2.32
CA THR A 89 8.46 6.98 3.44
C THR A 89 8.74 5.97 4.56
N PHE A 90 7.74 5.16 4.94
CA PHE A 90 7.89 4.07 5.92
C PHE A 90 8.89 2.99 5.49
N VAL A 91 8.96 2.68 4.20
CA VAL A 91 9.90 1.68 3.70
C VAL A 91 11.35 2.18 3.78
N ILE A 92 11.57 3.49 3.64
CA ILE A 92 12.91 4.09 3.82
C ILE A 92 13.30 4.10 5.30
N ASP A 93 12.36 4.36 6.19
CA ASP A 93 12.65 4.27 7.63
C ASP A 93 13.04 2.84 8.03
N PHE A 94 12.37 1.85 7.44
CA PHE A 94 12.77 0.46 7.61
C PHE A 94 14.15 0.14 6.97
N LEU A 95 14.51 0.78 5.85
CA LEU A 95 15.86 0.71 5.27
C LEU A 95 16.92 1.17 6.28
N ASN A 96 16.65 2.29 6.95
CA ASN A 96 17.54 2.86 7.95
C ASN A 96 17.82 1.86 9.09
N ARG A 97 16.76 1.22 9.60
CA ARG A 97 16.87 0.19 10.64
C ARG A 97 17.66 -1.03 10.18
N GLN A 98 17.47 -1.49 8.94
CA GLN A 98 18.26 -2.62 8.42
C GLN A 98 19.74 -2.27 8.27
N ILE A 99 20.07 -1.07 7.79
CA ILE A 99 21.45 -0.59 7.68
C ILE A 99 22.10 -0.51 9.07
N GLU A 100 21.37 -0.01 10.07
CA GLU A 100 21.86 0.06 11.46
C GLU A 100 22.20 -1.33 12.02
N ILE A 101 21.30 -2.29 11.85
CA ILE A 101 21.54 -3.67 12.28
C ILE A 101 22.73 -4.28 11.52
N MET A 102 22.87 -4.04 10.22
CA MET A 102 24.05 -4.47 9.45
C MET A 102 25.35 -3.86 9.99
N CYS A 103 25.35 -2.55 10.27
CA CYS A 103 26.53 -1.85 10.79
C CYS A 103 26.95 -2.42 12.15
N TYR A 104 25.98 -2.73 13.01
CA TYR A 104 26.23 -3.38 14.29
C TYR A 104 26.91 -4.75 14.13
N PHE A 105 26.45 -5.57 13.19
CA PHE A 105 27.05 -6.88 12.93
C PHE A 105 28.45 -6.81 12.31
N VAL A 106 28.72 -5.82 11.46
CA VAL A 106 30.00 -5.70 10.74
C VAL A 106 31.09 -5.05 11.58
N PHE A 107 30.78 -4.01 12.36
CA PHE A 107 31.79 -3.17 13.01
C PHE A 107 31.97 -3.41 14.51
N ALA A 108 31.18 -4.30 15.12
CA ALA A 108 31.12 -4.54 16.57
C ALA A 108 30.75 -3.28 17.38
N PRO A 109 30.13 -3.38 18.57
CA PRO A 109 29.58 -2.23 19.32
C PRO A 109 30.58 -1.14 19.77
N ASN A 110 31.88 -1.29 19.48
CA ASN A 110 32.95 -0.51 20.11
C ASN A 110 33.33 0.77 19.36
N ASP A 111 32.72 1.09 18.21
CA ASP A 111 33.01 2.32 17.45
C ASP A 111 31.75 3.02 16.89
N PRO A 112 30.93 3.65 17.76
CA PRO A 112 29.69 4.33 17.36
C PRO A 112 29.87 5.46 16.32
N PRO A 113 30.91 6.31 16.37
CA PRO A 113 31.13 7.37 15.37
C PRO A 113 31.28 6.81 13.95
N THR A 114 32.08 5.74 13.80
CA THR A 114 32.29 5.10 12.51
C THR A 114 31.01 4.41 12.01
N GLN A 115 30.24 3.77 12.91
CA GLN A 115 28.94 3.18 12.55
C GLN A 115 27.96 4.22 12.02
N ASN A 116 27.85 5.39 12.67
CA ASN A 116 26.96 6.47 12.23
C ASN A 116 27.38 7.07 10.89
N LEU A 117 28.69 7.24 10.67
CA LEU A 117 29.21 7.70 9.38
C LEU A 117 28.88 6.70 8.27
N ILE A 118 29.10 5.41 8.50
CA ILE A 118 28.83 4.36 7.51
C ILE A 118 27.34 4.22 7.24
N LYS A 119 26.49 4.28 8.28
CA LYS A 119 25.03 4.31 8.16
C LYS A 119 24.60 5.45 7.24
N THR A 120 25.09 6.67 7.51
CA THR A 120 24.78 7.86 6.73
C THR A 120 25.22 7.73 5.27
N VAL A 121 26.48 7.36 5.03
CA VAL A 121 27.03 7.19 3.68
C VAL A 121 26.26 6.11 2.90
N THR A 122 25.90 5.00 3.56
CA THR A 122 25.12 3.91 2.96
C THR A 122 23.72 4.39 2.59
N LEU A 123 23.04 5.10 3.49
CA LEU A 123 21.70 5.64 3.26
C LEU A 123 21.69 6.64 2.09
N PHE A 124 22.67 7.55 2.02
CA PHE A 124 22.84 8.46 0.88
C PHE A 124 23.13 7.72 -0.42
N SER A 125 24.02 6.72 -0.37
CA SER A 125 24.35 5.90 -1.54
C SER A 125 23.12 5.18 -2.07
N CYS A 126 22.31 4.58 -1.18
CA CYS A 126 21.02 3.99 -1.54
C CYS A 126 20.09 5.03 -2.18
N GLY A 127 20.00 6.24 -1.61
CA GLY A 127 19.22 7.34 -2.18
C GLY A 127 19.65 7.75 -3.58
N VAL A 128 20.94 7.81 -3.87
CA VAL A 128 21.41 8.13 -5.22
C VAL A 128 21.13 6.98 -6.19
N LEU A 129 21.35 5.74 -5.75
CA LEU A 129 21.16 4.53 -6.56
C LEU A 129 19.68 4.24 -6.88
N LEU A 130 18.74 4.62 -6.00
CA LEU A 130 17.31 4.40 -6.20
C LEU A 130 16.70 5.34 -7.23
N TYR A 131 17.24 6.55 -7.40
CA TYR A 131 16.66 7.58 -8.27
C TYR A 131 16.44 7.14 -9.73
N PRO A 132 17.41 6.49 -10.43
CA PRO A 132 17.19 5.96 -11.77
C PRO A 132 16.02 4.97 -11.87
N PHE A 133 15.82 4.14 -10.85
CA PHE A 133 14.70 3.19 -10.81
C PHE A 133 13.36 3.90 -10.60
N CYS A 134 13.35 4.99 -9.85
CA CYS A 134 12.17 5.85 -9.69
C CYS A 134 11.77 6.59 -10.97
N LEU A 135 12.67 6.75 -11.96
CA LEU A 135 12.37 7.34 -13.27
C LEU A 135 11.74 6.36 -14.28
N ILE A 136 11.54 5.09 -13.92
CA ILE A 136 10.96 4.09 -14.83
C ILE A 136 9.54 4.48 -15.24
N LYS A 137 9.30 4.66 -16.55
CA LYS A 137 7.98 4.97 -17.12
C LYS A 137 7.09 3.74 -17.30
N ASN A 138 7.68 2.61 -17.71
CA ASN A 138 6.93 1.46 -18.16
C ASN A 138 6.67 0.49 -17.01
N PHE A 139 5.40 0.30 -16.66
CA PHE A 139 4.96 -0.65 -15.65
C PHE A 139 5.41 -2.10 -15.93
N HIS A 140 5.61 -2.50 -17.19
CA HIS A 140 6.14 -3.84 -17.51
C HIS A 140 7.52 -4.12 -16.91
N LYS A 141 8.39 -3.10 -16.83
CA LYS A 141 9.70 -3.24 -16.18
C LYS A 141 9.54 -3.44 -14.66
N ILE A 142 8.53 -2.79 -14.09
CA ILE A 142 8.17 -2.88 -12.67
C ILE A 142 7.50 -4.24 -12.36
N LYS A 143 6.76 -4.82 -13.32
CA LYS A 143 6.18 -6.17 -13.17
C LYS A 143 7.25 -7.24 -12.92
N LEU A 144 8.41 -7.12 -13.56
CA LEU A 144 9.52 -8.06 -13.37
C LEU A 144 10.12 -7.94 -11.96
N LEU A 145 10.29 -6.71 -11.48
CA LEU A 145 10.74 -6.43 -10.11
C LEU A 145 9.79 -7.01 -9.07
N GLY A 146 8.47 -6.86 -9.27
CA GLY A 146 7.46 -7.45 -8.38
C GLY A 146 7.48 -8.99 -8.34
N PHE A 147 7.86 -9.66 -9.44
CA PHE A 147 8.03 -11.11 -9.42
C PHE A 147 9.29 -11.54 -8.66
N GLY A 148 10.39 -10.80 -8.81
CA GLY A 148 11.61 -11.02 -8.02
C GLY A 148 11.36 -10.83 -6.52
N LEU A 149 10.61 -9.80 -6.14
CA LEU A 149 10.15 -9.57 -4.77
C LEU A 149 9.37 -10.77 -4.24
N PHE A 150 8.39 -11.27 -5.00
CA PHE A 150 7.59 -12.43 -4.58
C PHE A 150 8.47 -13.63 -4.22
N ILE A 151 9.42 -13.96 -5.10
CA ILE A 151 10.32 -15.10 -4.87
C ILE A 151 11.16 -14.87 -3.61
N LEU A 152 11.76 -13.69 -3.48
CA LEU A 152 12.59 -13.36 -2.32
C LEU A 152 11.79 -13.43 -1.00
N GLU A 153 10.55 -12.94 -1.01
CA GLU A 153 9.62 -13.01 0.13
C GLU A 153 9.31 -14.47 0.52
N GLN A 154 8.99 -15.31 -0.47
CA GLN A 154 8.70 -16.73 -0.19
C GLN A 154 9.95 -17.46 0.30
N LEU A 155 11.13 -17.14 -0.22
CA LEU A 155 12.39 -17.73 0.24
C LEU A 155 12.68 -17.36 1.70
N ILE A 156 12.46 -16.11 2.10
CA ILE A 156 12.61 -15.66 3.49
C ILE A 156 11.60 -16.39 4.39
N LEU A 157 10.35 -16.51 3.96
CA LEU A 157 9.33 -17.21 4.75
C LEU A 157 9.66 -18.70 4.94
N ILE A 158 10.09 -19.38 3.87
CA ILE A 158 10.53 -20.78 3.93
C ILE A 158 11.72 -20.92 4.87
N TYR A 159 12.68 -19.99 4.78
CA TYR A 159 13.84 -19.94 5.65
C TYR A 159 13.47 -19.76 7.13
N MET A 160 12.55 -18.82 7.42
CA MET A 160 12.02 -18.59 8.76
C MET A 160 11.32 -19.83 9.32
N LEU A 161 10.52 -20.52 8.50
CA LEU A 161 9.83 -21.74 8.91
C LEU A 161 10.81 -22.88 9.22
N PHE A 162 11.85 -23.03 8.41
CA PHE A 162 12.90 -24.00 8.66
C PHE A 162 13.65 -23.70 9.97
N ALA A 163 13.94 -22.43 10.25
CA ALA A 163 14.57 -22.00 11.49
C ALA A 163 13.67 -22.31 12.70
N CYS A 164 12.38 -22.00 12.63
CA CYS A 164 11.42 -22.31 13.69
C CYS A 164 11.30 -23.81 13.95
N TRP A 165 11.31 -24.63 12.89
CA TRP A 165 11.26 -26.09 13.00
C TRP A 165 12.48 -26.67 13.74
N TYR A 166 13.66 -26.08 13.56
CA TYR A 166 14.93 -26.66 14.05
C TYR A 166 15.24 -26.37 15.53
N GLY A 167 14.59 -25.39 16.17
CA GLY A 167 14.94 -25.02 17.55
C GLY A 167 14.12 -23.89 18.15
N GLY A 168 12.87 -23.72 17.73
CA GLY A 168 12.01 -22.65 18.19
C GLY A 168 11.13 -23.01 19.38
N GLU A 169 11.10 -22.16 20.41
CA GLU A 169 9.98 -22.11 21.37
C GLU A 169 9.19 -20.82 21.16
N LEU A 170 7.85 -20.92 21.22
CA LEU A 170 6.98 -19.76 21.10
C LEU A 170 7.03 -18.94 22.39
N ILE A 171 7.41 -17.66 22.28
CA ILE A 171 7.35 -16.72 23.39
C ILE A 171 6.15 -15.81 23.20
N ILE A 172 5.28 -15.79 24.20
CA ILE A 172 4.21 -14.80 24.33
C ILE A 172 4.57 -13.98 25.56
N ASP A 173 4.72 -12.66 25.37
CA ASP A 173 5.03 -11.75 26.47
C ASP A 173 3.89 -11.75 27.50
N LYS A 174 4.09 -12.47 28.61
CA LYS A 174 3.09 -12.64 29.69
C LYS A 174 2.66 -11.33 30.34
N GLN A 175 3.40 -10.23 30.11
CA GLN A 175 3.07 -8.90 30.62
C GLN A 175 1.81 -8.28 29.97
N PHE A 176 1.32 -8.82 28.84
CA PHE A 176 0.15 -8.30 28.12
C PHE A 176 -1.05 -9.26 28.08
N GLU A 177 -1.15 -10.18 29.05
CA GLU A 177 -2.30 -11.10 29.19
C GLU A 177 -3.65 -10.36 29.33
N ASN A 178 -3.65 -9.10 29.77
CA ASN A 178 -4.84 -8.27 29.81
C ASN A 178 -4.96 -7.40 28.54
N PRO A 179 -5.86 -7.73 27.59
CA PRO A 179 -5.96 -7.04 26.30
C PRO A 179 -6.52 -5.61 26.39
N PHE A 180 -7.06 -5.20 27.55
CA PHE A 180 -7.72 -3.91 27.78
C PHE A 180 -6.93 -2.95 28.67
N ILE A 181 -5.60 -3.06 28.69
CA ILE A 181 -4.75 -2.09 29.38
C ILE A 181 -4.77 -0.77 28.59
N TRP A 182 -5.01 0.35 29.28
CA TRP A 182 -4.93 1.70 28.71
C TRP A 182 -3.52 2.28 28.92
N ASP A 183 -2.52 1.62 28.34
CA ASP A 183 -1.12 2.04 28.37
C ASP A 183 -0.67 2.41 26.94
N ALA A 184 0.33 3.29 26.80
CA ALA A 184 0.87 3.74 25.52
C ALA A 184 1.42 2.59 24.66
N ASN A 185 1.76 1.46 25.28
CA ASN A 185 2.22 0.24 24.62
C ASN A 185 1.13 -0.83 24.44
N ALA A 186 -0.15 -0.50 24.69
CA ALA A 186 -1.22 -1.48 24.66
C ALA A 186 -1.39 -2.13 23.27
N PRO A 187 -1.67 -3.44 23.20
CA PRO A 187 -1.78 -4.15 21.92
C PRO A 187 -2.86 -3.60 20.98
N TRP A 188 -3.92 -2.99 21.49
CA TRP A 188 -4.99 -2.39 20.69
C TRP A 188 -4.61 -1.04 20.06
N LEU A 189 -3.64 -0.31 20.63
CA LEU A 189 -3.08 0.92 20.02
C LEU A 189 -2.23 0.62 18.78
N ASN A 190 -1.89 -0.65 18.58
CA ASN A 190 -1.15 -1.15 17.43
C ASN A 190 -2.03 -1.59 16.25
N MET A 191 -3.35 -1.34 16.30
CA MET A 191 -4.27 -1.66 15.20
C MET A 191 -4.00 -0.87 13.91
N VAL A 192 -3.43 0.34 14.01
CA VAL A 192 -3.14 1.21 12.87
C VAL A 192 -2.06 0.61 11.93
N PRO A 193 -0.94 0.05 12.41
CA PRO A 193 -0.02 -0.73 11.58
C PRO A 193 -0.70 -1.83 10.74
N PHE A 194 -1.68 -2.56 11.29
CA PHE A 194 -2.41 -3.58 10.55
C PHE A 194 -3.30 -2.98 9.44
N SER A 195 -3.66 -1.70 9.55
CA SER A 195 -4.41 -1.02 8.50
C SER A 195 -3.58 -0.82 7.24
N ARG A 196 -2.25 -0.81 7.34
CA ARG A 196 -1.35 -0.63 6.19
C ARG A 196 -1.39 -1.81 5.22
N ILE A 197 -1.81 -2.98 5.71
CA ILE A 197 -2.11 -4.15 4.88
C ILE A 197 -3.26 -3.82 3.91
N PHE A 198 -4.16 -2.88 4.25
CA PHE A 198 -5.26 -2.40 3.38
C PHE A 198 -4.81 -1.57 2.17
N SER A 199 -3.55 -1.10 2.13
CA SER A 199 -2.99 -0.39 0.96
C SER A 199 -3.07 -1.18 -0.35
N LEU A 200 -3.32 -2.49 -0.22
CA LEU A 200 -3.80 -3.43 -1.23
C LEU A 200 -4.73 -2.84 -2.29
N GLN A 201 -5.68 -2.00 -1.89
CA GLN A 201 -6.70 -1.45 -2.80
C GLN A 201 -6.14 -0.57 -3.92
N GLY A 202 -5.12 0.23 -3.61
CA GLY A 202 -4.43 1.00 -4.63
C GLY A 202 -3.76 0.13 -5.68
N PHE A 203 -3.17 -0.97 -5.25
CA PHE A 203 -2.57 -1.96 -6.15
C PHE A 203 -3.60 -2.75 -6.94
N PHE A 204 -4.74 -3.09 -6.32
CA PHE A 204 -5.85 -3.76 -7.00
C PHE A 204 -6.38 -2.94 -8.18
N MET A 205 -6.49 -1.61 -8.02
CA MET A 205 -6.96 -0.72 -9.09
C MET A 205 -6.01 -0.69 -10.29
N ILE A 206 -4.71 -0.61 -10.03
CA ILE A 206 -3.69 -0.60 -11.08
C ILE A 206 -3.64 -1.98 -11.78
N ILE A 207 -3.61 -3.06 -11.01
CA ILE A 207 -3.50 -4.41 -11.56
C ILE A 207 -4.75 -4.80 -12.35
N TYR A 208 -5.94 -4.38 -11.94
CA TYR A 208 -7.15 -4.54 -12.74
C TYR A 208 -7.06 -3.78 -14.08
N GLY A 209 -6.63 -2.50 -14.05
CA GLY A 209 -6.42 -1.70 -15.25
C GLY A 209 -5.46 -2.35 -16.26
N TYR A 210 -4.42 -3.04 -15.77
CA TYR A 210 -3.47 -3.79 -16.61
C TYR A 210 -3.96 -5.19 -17.02
N LEU A 211 -4.82 -5.84 -16.23
CA LEU A 211 -5.43 -7.14 -16.58
C LEU A 211 -6.40 -7.02 -17.76
N GLU A 212 -7.09 -5.89 -17.89
CA GLU A 212 -8.02 -5.64 -18.98
C GLU A 212 -7.33 -5.46 -20.34
N GLU A 213 -6.10 -4.93 -20.37
CA GLU A 213 -5.28 -4.75 -21.57
C GLU A 213 -5.04 -6.09 -22.30
N ARG A 214 -4.86 -7.19 -21.56
CA ARG A 214 -4.76 -8.56 -22.12
C ARG A 214 -6.11 -9.19 -22.48
N SER A 215 -7.20 -8.81 -21.81
CA SER A 215 -8.51 -9.45 -22.05
C SER A 215 -9.14 -9.02 -23.37
N LYS A 216 -8.80 -7.84 -23.89
CA LYS A 216 -9.23 -7.37 -25.22
C LYS A 216 -8.63 -8.17 -26.37
N ILE A 217 -7.51 -8.88 -26.14
CA ILE A 217 -6.86 -9.73 -27.13
C ILE A 217 -7.49 -11.14 -27.18
N ASN A 218 -8.17 -11.58 -26.11
CA ASN A 218 -8.64 -12.97 -25.95
C ASN A 218 -10.16 -13.08 -25.69
N GLU A 219 -11.01 -12.35 -26.43
CA GLU A 219 -12.49 -12.37 -26.27
C GLU A 219 -13.15 -13.74 -26.61
N GLY A 220 -12.39 -14.82 -26.85
CA GLY A 220 -12.90 -16.14 -27.22
C GLY A 220 -13.19 -17.13 -26.07
N THR A 221 -12.94 -16.80 -24.80
CA THR A 221 -13.14 -17.77 -23.69
C THR A 221 -14.19 -17.27 -22.69
N GLY A 222 -15.32 -17.98 -22.61
CA GLY A 222 -16.55 -17.64 -21.89
C GLY A 222 -16.48 -17.57 -20.35
N VAL A 223 -15.32 -17.32 -19.76
CA VAL A 223 -15.24 -16.95 -18.34
C VAL A 223 -15.59 -15.47 -18.23
N THR A 224 -16.74 -15.17 -17.63
CA THR A 224 -17.18 -13.78 -17.44
C THR A 224 -16.09 -12.97 -16.73
N LYS A 225 -15.69 -11.84 -17.32
CA LYS A 225 -14.54 -11.00 -16.92
C LYS A 225 -14.47 -10.72 -15.40
N GLY A 226 -15.62 -10.62 -14.73
CA GLY A 226 -15.73 -10.41 -13.27
C GLY A 226 -15.39 -11.62 -12.39
N GLN A 227 -15.59 -12.86 -12.86
CA GLN A 227 -15.22 -14.07 -12.11
C GLN A 227 -13.70 -14.24 -12.01
N ARG A 228 -12.97 -13.84 -13.06
CA ARG A 228 -11.49 -13.89 -13.06
C ARG A 228 -10.90 -12.88 -12.07
N ALA A 229 -11.44 -11.67 -12.03
CA ALA A 229 -11.04 -10.65 -11.07
C ALA A 229 -11.33 -11.09 -9.63
N ALA A 230 -12.55 -11.57 -9.35
CA ALA A 230 -12.91 -12.09 -8.03
C ALA A 230 -12.00 -13.24 -7.55
N ARG A 231 -11.60 -14.15 -8.45
CA ARG A 231 -10.62 -15.21 -8.12
C ARG A 231 -9.25 -14.65 -7.79
N VAL A 232 -8.73 -13.71 -8.59
CA VAL A 232 -7.44 -13.05 -8.32
C VAL A 232 -7.47 -12.36 -6.95
N TYR A 233 -8.58 -11.70 -6.61
CA TYR A 233 -8.72 -10.99 -5.33
C TYR A 233 -8.80 -11.94 -4.13
N GLY A 234 -9.63 -13.00 -4.24
CA GLY A 234 -9.76 -14.00 -3.18
C GLY A 234 -8.41 -14.67 -2.89
N TRP A 235 -7.73 -15.15 -3.93
CA TRP A 235 -6.43 -15.81 -3.77
C TRP A 235 -5.34 -14.89 -3.24
N SER A 236 -5.25 -13.64 -3.71
CA SER A 236 -4.24 -12.70 -3.22
C SER A 236 -4.44 -12.37 -1.74
N THR A 237 -5.70 -12.16 -1.32
CA THR A 237 -6.03 -11.88 0.09
C THR A 237 -5.70 -13.05 1.00
N ILE A 238 -6.02 -14.29 0.56
CA ILE A 238 -5.69 -15.51 1.32
C ILE A 238 -4.17 -15.67 1.46
N ILE A 239 -3.41 -15.51 0.37
CA ILE A 239 -1.94 -15.66 0.40
C ILE A 239 -1.32 -14.63 1.35
N ILE A 240 -1.78 -13.37 1.30
CA ILE A 240 -1.30 -12.30 2.18
C ILE A 240 -1.63 -12.61 3.64
N MET A 241 -2.85 -13.04 3.93
CA MET A 241 -3.28 -13.40 5.29
C MET A 241 -2.46 -14.56 5.84
N VAL A 242 -2.33 -15.66 5.09
CA VAL A 242 -1.54 -16.83 5.51
C VAL A 242 -0.11 -16.41 5.80
N ASN A 243 0.50 -15.66 4.88
CA ASN A 243 1.88 -15.30 5.07
C ASN A 243 2.10 -14.28 6.19
N ALA A 244 1.15 -13.36 6.42
CA ALA A 244 1.22 -12.41 7.53
C ALA A 244 1.12 -13.14 8.88
N PHE A 245 0.25 -14.14 8.96
CA PHE A 245 0.12 -15.01 10.12
C PHE A 245 1.40 -15.83 10.36
N MET A 246 1.94 -16.47 9.31
CA MET A 246 3.15 -17.27 9.40
C MET A 246 4.35 -16.41 9.80
N TYR A 247 4.50 -15.24 9.21
CA TYR A 247 5.54 -14.28 9.58
C TYR A 247 5.39 -13.81 11.04
N GLY A 248 4.17 -13.50 11.46
CA GLY A 248 3.87 -13.09 12.84
C GLY A 248 4.25 -14.15 13.86
N ILE A 249 3.92 -15.42 13.58
CA ILE A 249 4.31 -16.54 14.44
C ILE A 249 5.82 -16.75 14.43
N CYS A 250 6.46 -16.78 13.25
CA CYS A 250 7.89 -17.00 13.14
C CYS A 250 8.71 -15.92 13.87
N ASP A 251 8.27 -14.68 13.83
CA ASP A 251 8.92 -13.61 14.60
C ASP A 251 8.65 -13.75 16.10
N SER A 252 7.58 -14.44 16.54
CA SER A 252 7.27 -14.65 17.96
C SER A 252 7.98 -15.86 18.58
N ILE A 253 8.80 -16.56 17.80
CA ILE A 253 9.53 -17.74 18.25
C ILE A 253 10.96 -17.33 18.61
N GLU A 254 11.40 -17.64 19.82
CA GLU A 254 12.82 -17.52 20.17
C GLU A 254 13.55 -18.78 19.69
N LEU A 255 14.62 -18.55 18.94
CA LEU A 255 15.45 -19.60 18.40
C LEU A 255 16.58 -19.93 19.38
N TYR A 256 16.55 -21.13 19.95
CA TYR A 256 17.66 -21.72 20.70
C TYR A 256 18.67 -22.34 19.73
N LEU A 257 19.23 -21.50 18.86
CA LEU A 257 20.32 -21.89 17.98
C LEU A 257 21.67 -21.65 18.68
N ASP A 258 22.66 -22.48 18.35
CA ASP A 258 24.06 -22.18 18.67
C ASP A 258 24.39 -20.73 18.25
N ARG A 259 25.19 -20.02 19.05
CA ARG A 259 25.46 -18.58 18.86
C ARG A 259 25.96 -18.25 17.44
N LYS A 260 26.71 -19.18 16.83
CA LYS A 260 27.16 -19.08 15.43
C LYS A 260 26.01 -19.23 14.42
N MET A 261 25.10 -20.17 14.66
CA MET A 261 23.93 -20.39 13.81
C MET A 261 22.94 -19.23 13.91
N LYS A 262 22.73 -18.68 15.11
CA LYS A 262 21.92 -17.46 15.32
C LYS A 262 22.50 -16.26 14.57
N TYR A 263 23.82 -16.07 14.63
CA TYR A 263 24.49 -14.99 13.89
C TYR A 263 24.33 -15.11 12.36
N ILE A 264 24.52 -16.31 11.80
CA ILE A 264 24.32 -16.55 10.36
C ILE A 264 22.86 -16.29 9.98
N TRP A 265 21.92 -16.67 10.85
CA TRP A 265 20.50 -16.48 10.66
C TRP A 265 20.11 -14.99 10.63
N ASP A 266 20.55 -14.23 11.61
CA ASP A 266 20.31 -12.79 11.68
C ASP A 266 20.89 -12.08 10.45
N LEU A 267 22.11 -12.45 10.02
CA LEU A 267 22.76 -11.86 8.85
C LEU A 267 21.99 -12.14 7.54
N ILE A 268 21.53 -13.38 7.33
CA ILE A 268 20.73 -13.74 6.14
C ILE A 268 19.41 -12.98 6.15
N PHE A 269 18.73 -12.92 7.30
CA PHE A 269 17.46 -12.26 7.43
C PHE A 269 17.56 -10.74 7.18
N VAL A 270 18.55 -10.09 7.80
CA VAL A 270 18.81 -8.66 7.62
C VAL A 270 19.25 -8.35 6.18
N GLY A 271 20.12 -9.19 5.60
CA GLY A 271 20.52 -9.12 4.20
C GLY A 271 19.33 -9.19 3.25
N ALA A 272 18.50 -10.21 3.40
CA ALA A 272 17.32 -10.41 2.56
C ALA A 272 16.30 -9.27 2.76
N GLY A 273 16.14 -8.78 3.99
CA GLY A 273 15.31 -7.62 4.31
C GLY A 273 15.77 -6.35 3.59
N PHE A 274 17.07 -6.06 3.63
CA PHE A 274 17.67 -4.93 2.91
C PHE A 274 17.41 -5.00 1.39
N PHE A 275 17.63 -6.15 0.76
CA PHE A 275 17.38 -6.31 -0.68
C PHE A 275 15.89 -6.17 -1.03
N MET A 276 14.99 -6.71 -0.20
CA MET A 276 13.54 -6.52 -0.42
C MET A 276 13.16 -5.05 -0.38
N ILE A 277 13.66 -4.30 0.61
CA ILE A 277 13.37 -2.87 0.76
C ILE A 277 13.81 -2.07 -0.46
N LEU A 278 15.04 -2.31 -0.93
CA LEU A 278 15.58 -1.62 -2.10
C LEU A 278 14.72 -1.83 -3.36
N ILE A 279 14.14 -3.02 -3.53
CA ILE A 279 13.26 -3.29 -4.68
C ILE A 279 11.85 -2.73 -4.45
N GLN A 280 11.38 -2.64 -3.20
CA GLN A 280 10.06 -2.09 -2.86
C GLN A 280 9.96 -0.58 -3.02
N ILE A 281 11.03 0.18 -2.76
CA ILE A 281 10.99 1.65 -2.86
C ILE A 281 10.60 2.12 -4.27
N PRO A 282 11.28 1.70 -5.37
CA PRO A 282 10.90 2.12 -6.72
C PRO A 282 9.47 1.70 -7.09
N PHE A 283 9.03 0.56 -6.57
CA PHE A 283 7.70 0.02 -6.82
C PHE A 283 6.60 0.87 -6.16
N LYS A 284 6.71 1.18 -4.86
CA LYS A 284 5.75 2.04 -4.15
C LYS A 284 5.81 3.49 -4.63
N PHE A 285 7.01 3.96 -4.96
CA PHE A 285 7.20 5.29 -5.56
C PHE A 285 6.52 5.41 -6.92
N TYR A 286 6.55 4.36 -7.75
CA TYR A 286 5.84 4.35 -9.04
C TYR A 286 4.35 4.61 -8.87
N MET A 287 3.72 3.99 -7.88
CA MET A 287 2.29 4.22 -7.60
C MET A 287 2.03 5.68 -7.22
N THR A 288 2.84 6.22 -6.31
CA THR A 288 2.76 7.61 -5.84
C THR A 288 2.77 8.58 -7.02
N LYS A 289 3.74 8.44 -7.92
CA LYS A 289 3.87 9.34 -9.08
C LYS A 289 2.74 9.16 -10.10
N GLU A 290 2.19 7.95 -10.30
CA GLU A 290 1.06 7.74 -11.21
C GLU A 290 -0.18 8.51 -10.72
N PHE A 291 -0.50 8.46 -9.41
CA PHE A 291 -1.61 9.23 -8.86
C PHE A 291 -1.34 10.74 -8.89
N LEU A 292 -0.09 11.17 -8.67
CA LEU A 292 0.30 12.57 -8.86
C LEU A 292 0.13 13.03 -10.31
N PHE A 293 0.47 12.18 -11.29
CA PHE A 293 0.32 12.51 -12.70
C PHE A 293 -1.15 12.64 -13.10
N VAL A 294 -2.04 11.77 -12.58
CA VAL A 294 -3.49 11.92 -12.76
C VAL A 294 -3.95 13.25 -12.14
N LEU A 295 -3.54 13.54 -10.91
CA LEU A 295 -3.90 14.79 -10.22
C LEU A 295 -3.43 16.03 -10.99
N TYR A 296 -2.18 16.04 -11.45
CA TYR A 296 -1.60 17.15 -12.20
C TYR A 296 -2.27 17.35 -13.56
N ASP A 297 -2.51 16.27 -14.32
CA ASP A 297 -3.22 16.34 -15.60
C ASP A 297 -4.68 16.81 -15.41
N GLU A 298 -5.32 16.39 -14.33
CA GLU A 298 -6.68 16.80 -14.02
C GLU A 298 -6.78 18.28 -13.61
N LEU A 299 -5.81 18.77 -12.83
CA LEU A 299 -5.73 20.19 -12.46
C LEU A 299 -5.42 21.08 -13.66
N LYS A 300 -4.47 20.68 -14.52
CA LYS A 300 -3.99 21.49 -15.65
C LYS A 300 -4.92 21.40 -16.87
N ASN A 301 -5.28 20.19 -17.28
CA ASN A 301 -5.89 19.91 -18.58
C ASN A 301 -7.32 19.36 -18.49
N LYS A 302 -7.87 19.12 -17.28
CA LYS A 302 -9.15 18.40 -17.09
C LYS A 302 -9.15 17.03 -17.77
N GLY A 303 -7.97 16.40 -17.85
CA GLY A 303 -7.70 15.38 -18.85
C GLY A 303 -8.49 14.07 -18.65
N LEU A 304 -8.91 13.76 -17.43
CA LEU A 304 -9.77 12.61 -17.14
C LEU A 304 -11.25 13.03 -17.18
N SER A 305 -11.62 14.14 -16.54
CA SER A 305 -13.02 14.60 -16.53
C SER A 305 -13.58 14.84 -17.93
N SER A 306 -12.83 15.53 -18.81
CA SER A 306 -13.33 15.89 -20.15
C SER A 306 -13.62 14.64 -20.98
N LYS A 307 -12.75 13.64 -20.88
CA LYS A 307 -12.90 12.39 -21.63
C LYS A 307 -14.04 11.54 -21.12
N ILE A 308 -14.35 11.57 -19.83
CA ILE A 308 -15.53 10.87 -19.30
C ILE A 308 -16.80 11.60 -19.75
N GLU A 309 -16.79 12.93 -19.86
CA GLU A 309 -17.88 13.71 -20.44
C GLU A 309 -18.09 13.35 -21.90
N ASP A 310 -17.02 13.33 -22.71
CA ASP A 310 -17.07 12.88 -24.11
C ASP A 310 -17.65 11.46 -24.20
N LEU A 311 -17.17 10.51 -23.38
CA LEU A 311 -17.67 9.14 -23.34
C LEU A 311 -19.14 9.05 -22.92
N ARG A 312 -19.58 9.91 -22.00
CA ARG A 312 -20.97 9.96 -21.55
C ARG A 312 -21.85 10.48 -22.68
N GLU A 313 -21.43 11.52 -23.38
CA GLU A 313 -22.14 12.09 -24.53
C GLU A 313 -22.30 11.04 -25.64
N TYR A 314 -21.22 10.32 -25.99
CA TYR A 314 -21.28 9.21 -26.96
C TYR A 314 -22.21 8.07 -26.53
N SER A 315 -22.34 7.79 -25.22
CA SER A 315 -23.25 6.76 -24.72
C SER A 315 -24.72 7.18 -24.75
N THR A 316 -25.02 8.46 -24.52
CA THR A 316 -26.38 9.01 -24.60
C THR A 316 -26.87 9.17 -26.04
N CYS A 317 -25.95 9.34 -27.00
CA CYS A 317 -26.27 9.43 -28.42
C CYS A 317 -26.54 8.07 -29.11
N GLU A 318 -26.49 6.93 -28.40
CA GLU A 318 -26.84 5.61 -28.96
C GLU A 318 -28.29 5.51 -29.50
N GLY A 319 -29.12 6.54 -29.34
CA GLY A 319 -30.47 6.64 -29.90
C GLY A 319 -30.73 7.78 -30.89
N GLN A 320 -29.79 8.71 -31.13
CA GLN A 320 -29.99 9.86 -32.00
C GLN A 320 -28.79 10.05 -32.94
N GLN A 321 -28.98 9.64 -34.20
CA GLN A 321 -28.15 9.89 -35.38
C GLN A 321 -26.65 10.16 -35.14
N MET A 322 -25.83 9.11 -35.17
CA MET A 322 -24.39 9.24 -35.41
C MET A 322 -23.94 8.37 -36.58
N HIS A 323 -23.07 8.92 -37.44
CA HIS A 323 -22.43 8.30 -38.61
C HIS A 323 -21.40 7.20 -38.28
N TYR A 324 -21.30 6.76 -37.02
CA TYR A 324 -20.31 5.78 -36.58
C TYR A 324 -20.97 4.43 -36.27
N SER A 325 -20.38 3.35 -36.77
CA SER A 325 -20.82 2.00 -36.43
C SER A 325 -20.55 1.69 -34.94
N LYS A 326 -21.35 0.80 -34.34
CA LYS A 326 -21.15 0.32 -32.96
C LYS A 326 -19.71 -0.16 -32.70
N LEU A 327 -19.05 -0.69 -33.73
CA LEU A 327 -17.68 -1.20 -33.66
C LEU A 327 -16.64 -0.06 -33.65
N GLN A 328 -16.88 1.02 -34.41
CA GLN A 328 -16.07 2.24 -34.38
C GLN A 328 -16.25 2.98 -33.06
N VAL A 329 -17.46 3.07 -32.53
CA VAL A 329 -17.71 3.66 -31.19
C VAL A 329 -17.01 2.83 -30.10
N LYS A 330 -17.05 1.49 -30.18
CA LYS A 330 -16.30 0.60 -29.26
C LYS A 330 -14.79 0.85 -29.35
N LYS A 331 -14.24 0.94 -30.57
CA LYS A 331 -12.80 1.19 -30.79
C LYS A 331 -12.37 2.58 -30.34
N LEU A 332 -13.16 3.62 -30.65
CA LEU A 332 -12.90 4.99 -30.23
C LEU A 332 -12.93 5.10 -28.70
N ARG A 333 -13.91 4.45 -28.07
CA ARG A 333 -14.00 4.31 -26.63
C ARG A 333 -12.76 3.61 -26.06
N ASP A 334 -12.29 2.54 -26.71
CA ASP A 334 -11.10 1.79 -26.30
C ASP A 334 -9.79 2.59 -26.41
N ASP A 335 -9.65 3.39 -27.48
CA ASP A 335 -8.48 4.24 -27.74
C ASP A 335 -8.44 5.48 -26.82
N LEU A 336 -9.57 6.16 -26.63
CA LEU A 336 -9.73 7.22 -25.62
C LEU A 336 -9.41 6.69 -24.21
N TYR A 337 -9.81 5.45 -23.93
CA TYR A 337 -9.54 4.74 -22.69
C TYR A 337 -8.05 4.49 -22.42
N GLN A 338 -7.25 4.19 -23.44
CA GLN A 338 -5.82 3.95 -23.27
C GLN A 338 -5.07 5.24 -22.89
N ILE A 339 -5.42 6.36 -23.52
CA ILE A 339 -4.78 7.65 -23.26
C ILE A 339 -5.18 8.19 -21.87
N VAL A 340 -6.35 7.80 -21.34
CA VAL A 340 -6.77 8.06 -19.95
C VAL A 340 -5.90 7.31 -18.94
N ARG A 341 -5.50 6.07 -19.24
CA ARG A 341 -4.78 5.18 -18.30
C ARG A 341 -3.28 5.46 -18.17
N MET A 342 -2.69 6.27 -19.05
CA MET A 342 -1.25 6.60 -19.02
C MET A 342 -1.04 8.13 -19.15
N PRO A 343 -1.38 8.92 -18.11
CA PRO A 343 -1.31 10.38 -18.16
C PRO A 343 0.10 10.90 -18.48
N PHE A 344 1.15 10.16 -18.12
CA PHE A 344 2.54 10.52 -18.41
C PHE A 344 2.86 10.61 -19.91
N LEU A 345 2.05 10.02 -20.80
CA LEU A 345 2.23 10.13 -22.25
C LEU A 345 1.94 11.55 -22.76
N LYS A 346 1.16 12.35 -22.01
CA LYS A 346 0.84 13.73 -22.36
C LYS A 346 1.93 14.73 -21.93
N PHE A 347 2.84 14.32 -21.05
CA PHE A 347 3.85 15.22 -20.50
C PHE A 347 5.09 15.30 -21.39
N THR A 348 5.65 16.50 -21.48
CA THR A 348 6.98 16.66 -22.06
C THR A 348 8.02 15.93 -21.20
N LYS A 349 9.16 15.54 -21.80
CA LYS A 349 10.25 14.90 -21.07
C LYS A 349 10.70 15.72 -19.84
N ARG A 350 10.72 17.06 -19.98
CA ARG A 350 11.10 17.98 -18.92
C ARG A 350 10.08 18.00 -17.78
N GLU A 351 8.78 18.10 -18.08
CA GLU A 351 7.72 18.05 -17.07
C GLU A 351 7.74 16.72 -16.31
N TYR A 352 7.86 15.60 -17.03
CA TYR A 352 7.95 14.27 -16.42
C TYR A 352 9.11 14.17 -15.42
N ILE A 353 10.32 14.56 -15.83
CA ILE A 353 11.50 14.48 -14.97
C ILE A 353 11.31 15.40 -13.78
N THR A 354 10.91 16.66 -13.99
CA THR A 354 10.75 17.65 -12.92
C THR A 354 9.76 17.19 -11.85
N LEU A 355 8.55 16.76 -12.26
CA LEU A 355 7.55 16.25 -11.32
C LEU A 355 8.07 15.04 -10.56
N THR A 356 8.68 14.09 -11.27
CA THR A 356 9.23 12.87 -10.64
C THR A 356 10.35 13.21 -9.65
N SER A 357 11.26 14.13 -9.99
CA SER A 357 12.34 14.59 -9.11
C SER A 357 11.78 15.29 -7.87
N CYS A 358 10.79 16.17 -8.02
CA CYS A 358 10.15 16.84 -6.90
C CYS A 358 9.51 15.83 -5.93
N THR A 359 8.75 14.85 -6.45
CA THR A 359 8.17 13.79 -5.62
C THR A 359 9.23 12.93 -4.96
N TYR A 360 10.33 12.64 -5.67
CA TYR A 360 11.43 11.86 -5.16
C TYR A 360 12.12 12.57 -4.00
N VAL A 361 12.42 13.86 -4.14
CA VAL A 361 13.01 14.66 -3.06
C VAL A 361 12.04 14.75 -1.88
N ALA A 362 10.75 14.98 -2.11
CA ALA A 362 9.76 15.12 -1.05
C ALA A 362 9.53 13.82 -0.24
N THR A 363 9.59 12.65 -0.89
CA THR A 363 9.32 11.36 -0.23
C THR A 363 10.61 10.62 0.16
N VAL A 364 11.56 10.48 -0.77
CA VAL A 364 12.79 9.72 -0.57
C VAL A 364 13.91 10.59 -0.03
N GLY A 365 14.19 11.72 -0.69
CA GLY A 365 15.30 12.60 -0.34
C GLY A 365 15.20 13.16 1.08
N LEU A 366 14.02 13.68 1.45
CA LEU A 366 13.76 14.24 2.78
C LEU A 366 13.95 13.20 3.88
N MET A 367 13.50 11.96 3.67
CA MET A 367 13.71 10.88 4.65
C MET A 367 15.17 10.51 4.83
N ILE A 368 15.94 10.50 3.74
CA ILE A 368 17.38 10.24 3.82
C ILE A 368 18.09 11.35 4.59
N ILE A 369 17.65 12.60 4.46
CA ILE A 369 18.18 13.73 5.23
C ILE A 369 17.81 13.61 6.71
N VAL A 370 16.54 13.31 7.02
CA VAL A 370 16.04 13.13 8.40
C VAL A 370 16.75 11.97 9.09
N ASN A 371 16.91 10.83 8.42
CA ASN A 371 17.51 9.63 8.99
C ASN A 371 19.04 9.59 8.90
N GLY A 372 19.67 10.40 8.04
CA GLY A 372 21.11 10.35 7.76
C GLY A 372 21.90 11.58 8.20
N ILE A 373 21.37 12.81 8.08
CA ILE A 373 22.13 14.04 8.40
C ILE A 373 21.79 14.60 9.77
N LEU A 374 20.52 14.55 10.16
CA LEU A 374 20.04 15.08 11.43
C LEU A 374 20.44 14.29 12.71
N PRO A 375 21.01 13.06 12.69
CA PRO A 375 21.29 12.33 13.92
C PRO A 375 22.69 12.67 14.46
N ILE A 376 22.78 13.71 15.29
CA ILE A 376 23.87 13.88 16.26
C ILE A 376 23.26 14.24 17.62
N GLY A 377 22.82 13.23 18.40
CA GLY A 377 22.40 13.40 19.80
C GLY A 377 21.02 12.80 20.16
N GLU A 378 20.60 12.96 21.42
CA GLU A 378 19.31 12.46 21.97
C GLU A 378 18.07 12.99 21.22
N ASP A 379 18.20 14.12 20.51
CA ASP A 379 17.16 14.69 19.65
C ASP A 379 16.82 13.81 18.42
N GLU A 380 17.72 12.88 18.05
CA GLU A 380 17.51 11.90 16.97
C GLU A 380 16.27 11.03 17.22
N VAL A 381 16.18 10.46 18.42
CA VAL A 381 15.09 9.55 18.79
C VAL A 381 13.77 10.30 18.86
N LYS A 382 13.78 11.58 19.23
CA LYS A 382 12.57 12.41 19.32
C LYS A 382 12.04 12.79 17.93
N LEU A 383 12.90 13.26 17.02
CA LEU A 383 12.47 13.73 15.69
C LEU A 383 12.00 12.58 14.79
N THR A 384 12.75 11.47 14.75
CA THR A 384 12.40 10.29 13.94
C THR A 384 11.09 9.67 14.43
N ARG A 385 10.90 9.57 15.75
CA ARG A 385 9.68 9.07 16.38
C ARG A 385 8.49 9.99 16.15
N TRP A 386 8.67 11.31 16.24
CA TRP A 386 7.61 12.27 15.93
C TRP A 386 7.17 12.19 14.46
N HIS A 387 8.13 12.11 13.54
CA HIS A 387 7.85 11.93 12.13
C HIS A 387 7.08 10.64 11.86
N TRP A 388 7.49 9.53 12.49
CA TRP A 388 6.80 8.25 12.40
C TRP A 388 5.34 8.32 12.84
N GLU A 389 5.05 9.02 13.93
CA GLU A 389 3.69 9.19 14.42
C GLU A 389 2.85 10.08 13.49
N VAL A 390 3.42 11.14 12.90
CA VAL A 390 2.73 11.97 11.89
C VAL A 390 2.36 11.15 10.64
N LEU A 391 3.27 10.29 10.16
CA LEU A 391 2.96 9.37 9.07
C LEU A 391 1.87 8.37 9.47
N THR A 392 1.90 7.89 10.72
CA THR A 392 0.92 6.94 11.27
C THR A 392 -0.46 7.57 11.35
N LEU A 393 -0.55 8.82 11.82
CA LEU A 393 -1.76 9.62 11.86
C LEU A 393 -2.33 9.83 10.43
N THR A 394 -1.47 10.16 9.47
CA THR A 394 -1.88 10.35 8.07
C THR A 394 -2.51 9.06 7.50
N CYS A 395 -1.90 7.90 7.75
CA CYS A 395 -2.45 6.60 7.35
C CYS A 395 -3.76 6.28 8.09
N ALA A 396 -3.82 6.50 9.40
CA ALA A 396 -5.01 6.28 10.23
C ALA A 396 -6.24 7.04 9.71
N MET A 397 -6.03 8.25 9.21
CA MET A 397 -7.09 9.07 8.62
C MET A 397 -7.50 8.53 7.24
N ILE A 398 -6.53 8.32 6.34
CA ILE A 398 -6.78 8.17 4.91
C ILE A 398 -7.08 6.72 4.50
N GLU A 399 -6.38 5.74 5.08
CA GLU A 399 -6.51 4.34 4.67
C GLU A 399 -7.94 3.79 4.88
N PRO A 400 -8.64 4.06 6.00
CA PRO A 400 -10.02 3.62 6.15
C PRO A 400 -10.98 4.28 5.16
N ILE A 401 -10.72 5.53 4.74
CA ILE A 401 -11.54 6.25 3.75
C ILE A 401 -11.44 5.54 2.39
N ILE A 402 -10.22 5.22 1.96
CA ILE A 402 -10.00 4.47 0.72
C ILE A 402 -10.58 3.07 0.83
N THR A 403 -10.43 2.43 2.00
CA THR A 403 -10.73 1.02 2.21
C THR A 403 -12.21 0.71 2.36
N PHE A 404 -12.95 1.59 3.01
CA PHE A 404 -14.33 1.34 3.42
C PHE A 404 -15.29 2.35 2.83
N VAL A 405 -14.97 3.64 2.97
CA VAL A 405 -15.88 4.74 2.64
C VAL A 405 -16.10 4.83 1.13
N ILE A 406 -15.04 5.02 0.35
CA ILE A 406 -15.14 5.14 -1.11
C ILE A 406 -15.84 3.91 -1.75
N PRO A 407 -15.41 2.66 -1.50
CA PRO A 407 -16.01 1.49 -2.13
C PRO A 407 -17.46 1.28 -1.70
N GLY A 408 -17.76 1.42 -0.40
CA GLY A 408 -19.13 1.26 0.11
C GLY A 408 -20.08 2.33 -0.41
N TYR A 409 -19.65 3.60 -0.38
CA TYR A 409 -20.47 4.73 -0.82
C TYR A 409 -20.77 4.71 -2.31
N TYR A 410 -19.75 4.50 -3.16
CA TYR A 410 -19.98 4.46 -4.60
C TYR A 410 -20.71 3.19 -5.03
N TYR A 411 -20.50 2.05 -4.35
CA TYR A 411 -21.29 0.85 -4.61
C TYR A 411 -22.78 1.04 -4.27
N TYR A 412 -23.08 1.73 -3.17
CA TYR A 412 -24.45 2.14 -2.84
C TYR A 412 -25.05 3.02 -3.94
N LYS A 413 -24.32 4.06 -4.39
CA LYS A 413 -24.78 4.94 -5.47
C LYS A 413 -25.03 4.20 -6.79
N MET A 414 -24.11 3.32 -7.18
CA MET A 414 -24.28 2.45 -8.34
C MET A 414 -25.53 1.60 -8.18
N SER A 415 -25.71 0.95 -7.03
CA SER A 415 -26.84 0.05 -6.81
C SER A 415 -28.18 0.75 -6.91
N LYS A 416 -28.25 2.04 -6.53
CA LYS A 416 -29.42 2.91 -6.71
C LYS A 416 -29.62 3.32 -8.17
N LYS A 417 -28.54 3.65 -8.89
CA LYS A 417 -28.60 4.10 -10.30
C LYS A 417 -28.93 2.96 -11.28
N GLU A 418 -28.44 1.76 -11.02
CA GLU A 418 -28.59 0.56 -11.88
C GLU A 418 -29.78 -0.32 -11.45
N ASP A 419 -30.64 0.15 -10.55
CA ASP A 419 -31.80 -0.57 -10.00
C ASP A 419 -31.56 -2.04 -9.61
N LEU A 420 -30.41 -2.31 -8.99
CA LEU A 420 -30.11 -3.65 -8.48
C LEU A 420 -31.09 -4.01 -7.34
N ASN A 421 -32.00 -4.94 -7.61
CA ASN A 421 -33.08 -5.45 -6.73
C ASN A 421 -32.66 -6.10 -5.39
N ASN A 422 -31.43 -5.89 -4.91
CA ASN A 422 -30.97 -6.47 -3.66
C ASN A 422 -30.82 -5.39 -2.55
N PRO A 423 -31.85 -5.15 -1.73
CA PRO A 423 -31.80 -4.16 -0.65
C PRO A 423 -30.73 -4.50 0.39
N ILE A 424 -30.51 -5.79 0.69
CA ILE A 424 -29.50 -6.23 1.67
C ILE A 424 -28.10 -5.79 1.23
N ALA A 425 -27.78 -5.94 -0.06
CA ALA A 425 -26.50 -5.50 -0.61
C ALA A 425 -26.35 -3.96 -0.57
N ARG A 426 -27.45 -3.22 -0.79
CA ARG A 426 -27.47 -1.75 -0.73
C ARG A 426 -27.22 -1.25 0.70
N PHE A 427 -27.96 -1.78 1.68
CA PHE A 427 -27.78 -1.43 3.10
C PHE A 427 -26.43 -1.87 3.63
N GLY A 428 -25.96 -3.07 3.25
CA GLY A 428 -24.63 -3.57 3.61
C GLY A 428 -23.51 -2.67 3.13
N ALA A 429 -23.59 -2.13 1.91
CA ALA A 429 -22.58 -1.21 1.38
C ALA A 429 -22.56 0.15 2.11
N LEU A 430 -23.73 0.66 2.48
CA LEU A 430 -23.83 1.88 3.28
C LEU A 430 -23.29 1.66 4.71
N ALA A 431 -23.63 0.53 5.33
CA ALA A 431 -23.09 0.14 6.64
C ALA A 431 -21.56 -0.03 6.58
N PHE A 432 -21.03 -0.58 5.49
CA PHE A 432 -19.60 -0.70 5.27
C PHE A 432 -18.90 0.67 5.17
N ALA A 433 -19.51 1.63 4.46
CA ALA A 433 -18.99 3.00 4.41
C ALA A 433 -19.04 3.68 5.79
N PHE A 434 -20.13 3.51 6.55
CA PHE A 434 -20.27 4.07 7.89
C PHE A 434 -19.25 3.46 8.88
N LEU A 435 -19.03 2.15 8.81
CA LEU A 435 -17.97 1.47 9.57
C LEU A 435 -16.59 2.08 9.27
N GLY A 436 -16.33 2.43 8.01
CA GLY A 436 -15.12 3.14 7.60
C GLY A 436 -14.91 4.48 8.30
N VAL A 437 -15.98 5.27 8.43
CA VAL A 437 -15.94 6.55 9.15
C VAL A 437 -15.64 6.31 10.63
N LEU A 438 -16.32 5.35 11.27
CA LEU A 438 -16.07 5.01 12.67
C LEU A 438 -14.63 4.54 12.91
N ILE A 439 -14.10 3.68 12.04
CA ILE A 439 -12.71 3.21 12.11
C ILE A 439 -11.74 4.37 11.93
N SER A 440 -11.99 5.29 10.99
CA SER A 440 -11.13 6.47 10.78
C SER A 440 -11.09 7.36 12.03
N VAL A 441 -12.24 7.62 12.64
CA VAL A 441 -12.32 8.38 13.91
C VAL A 441 -11.57 7.67 15.03
N PHE A 442 -11.80 6.36 15.18
CA PHE A 442 -11.15 5.56 16.21
C PHE A 442 -9.62 5.53 16.02
N TYR A 443 -9.12 5.20 14.83
CA TYR A 443 -7.69 5.14 14.54
C TYR A 443 -6.99 6.50 14.61
N THR A 444 -7.67 7.57 14.21
CA THR A 444 -7.14 8.92 14.36
C THR A 444 -7.05 9.28 15.84
N GLY A 445 -8.09 8.99 16.63
CA GLY A 445 -8.09 9.20 18.08
C GLY A 445 -7.00 8.41 18.80
N THR A 446 -6.77 7.14 18.43
CA THR A 446 -5.69 6.33 19.02
C THR A 446 -4.30 6.87 18.66
N SER A 447 -4.11 7.33 17.41
CA SER A 447 -2.84 7.93 16.97
C SER A 447 -2.57 9.24 17.70
N LEU A 448 -3.59 10.10 17.85
CA LEU A 448 -3.47 11.35 18.62
C LEU A 448 -3.16 11.08 20.10
N PHE A 449 -3.82 10.09 20.71
CA PHE A 449 -3.55 9.70 22.10
C PHE A 449 -2.11 9.22 22.30
N ARG A 450 -1.55 8.47 21.33
CA ARG A 450 -0.14 8.07 21.34
C ARG A 450 0.80 9.27 21.25
N MET A 451 0.51 10.22 20.36
CA MET A 451 1.31 11.44 20.22
C MET A 451 1.29 12.28 21.51
N THR A 452 0.13 12.48 22.14
CA THR A 452 0.03 13.26 23.38
C THR A 452 0.77 12.60 24.55
N ASN A 453 0.74 11.27 24.64
CA ASN A 453 1.48 10.55 25.69
C ASN A 453 2.99 10.52 25.44
N MET A 454 3.46 10.67 24.19
CA MET A 454 4.89 10.87 23.92
C MET A 454 5.38 12.22 24.43
N ASP A 455 4.63 13.30 24.22
CA ASP A 455 5.03 14.64 24.65
C ASP A 455 5.14 14.73 26.18
N ILE A 456 4.24 14.07 26.91
CA ILE A 456 4.31 13.98 28.38
C ILE A 456 5.56 13.21 28.83
N TRP A 457 5.94 12.14 28.13
CA TRP A 457 7.14 11.35 28.44
C TRP A 457 8.45 12.09 28.11
N ILE A 458 8.42 12.97 27.10
CA ILE A 458 9.54 13.85 26.68
C ILE A 458 9.67 15.08 27.61
N PHE A 459 8.61 15.49 28.30
CA PHE A 459 8.64 16.59 29.27
C PHE A 459 9.02 16.15 30.69
N ILE A 460 8.80 14.86 31.02
CA ILE A 460 9.09 14.30 32.36
C ILE A 460 10.53 13.74 32.44
N ASN A 461 11.13 13.33 31.31
CA ASN A 461 12.53 12.89 31.21
C ASN A 461 13.33 13.87 30.36
#